data_AF-A0A7J9D3Z2-F1
#
_entry.id   AF-A0A7J9D3Z2-F1
#
_cell.length_a   1.000
_cell.length_b   1.000
_cell.length_c   1.000
_cell.angle_alpha   90.00
_cell.angle_beta   90.00
_cell.angle_gamma   90.00
#
_symmetry.space_group_name_H-M   'P 1'
#
loop_
_entity.id
_entity.type
_entity.pdbx_description
1 polymer ?
#
loop_
_entity_poly.entity_id
_entity_poly.type
_entity_poly.pdbx_seq_one_letter_code
_entity_poly.pdbx_strand_id
1 'polypeptide(L)'
;MQKRQILVAVVVLAGVSLVVSDEDVKPLDFYKYSLQWPPSACMQPPPGKKCEVRPEVRFTIHGYWPQYYKDTPVPPYSDDPRCTNTKPTSANDVV
;
A
#
# COMPACT_ATOMS: atom_id res chain seq x y z
N MET A 1 -1.83 45.53 26.31
CA MET A 1 -0.75 44.78 25.62
C MET A 1 -0.82 43.28 25.93
N GLN A 2 -0.72 42.87 27.20
CA GLN A 2 -0.65 41.45 27.63
C GLN A 2 -1.83 40.56 27.21
N LYS A 3 -3.08 41.03 27.35
CA LYS A 3 -4.28 40.24 26.97
C LYS A 3 -4.35 39.93 25.46
N ARG A 4 -3.94 40.87 24.61
CA ARG A 4 -3.88 40.68 23.14
C ARG A 4 -2.79 39.69 22.74
N GLN A 5 -1.62 39.76 23.39
CA GLN A 5 -0.51 38.85 23.15
C GLN A 5 -0.83 37.41 23.58
N ILE A 6 -1.50 37.25 24.74
CA ILE A 6 -1.99 35.94 25.20
C ILE A 6 -2.99 35.36 24.19
N LEU A 7 -3.92 36.17 23.69
CA LEU A 7 -4.93 35.72 22.74
C LEU A 7 -4.32 35.29 21.41
N VAL A 8 -3.32 36.04 20.91
CA VAL A 8 -2.56 35.67 19.70
C VAL A 8 -1.78 34.37 19.93
N ALA A 9 -1.11 34.21 21.07
CA ALA A 9 -0.35 32.99 21.37
C ALA A 9 -1.24 31.75 21.42
N VAL A 10 -2.44 31.85 22.01
CA VAL A 10 -3.42 30.74 22.07
C VAL A 10 -3.93 30.37 20.67
N VAL A 11 -4.24 31.37 19.84
CA VAL A 11 -4.69 31.12 18.45
C VAL A 11 -3.60 30.46 17.61
N VAL A 12 -2.34 30.89 17.76
CA VAL A 12 -1.20 30.28 17.05
C VAL A 12 -0.96 28.85 17.51
N LEU A 13 -0.94 28.59 18.83
CA LEU A 13 -0.73 27.25 19.37
C LEU A 13 -1.85 26.26 18.99
N ALA A 14 -3.11 26.71 19.01
CA ALA A 14 -4.25 25.92 18.57
C ALA A 14 -4.22 25.67 17.06
N GLY A 15 -3.88 26.68 16.25
CA GLY A 15 -3.75 26.56 14.81
C GLY A 15 -2.63 25.60 14.38
N VAL A 16 -1.48 25.65 15.07
CA VAL A 16 -0.35 24.73 14.84
C VAL A 16 -0.68 23.28 15.24
N SER A 17 -1.48 23.09 16.29
CA SER A 17 -1.93 21.74 16.69
C SER A 17 -2.96 21.14 15.73
N LEU A 18 -3.73 21.96 15.00
CA LEU A 18 -4.74 21.50 14.05
C LEU A 18 -4.19 21.11 12.66
N VAL A 19 -2.94 21.44 12.36
CA VAL A 19 -2.31 21.11 11.05
C VAL A 19 -1.46 19.84 11.08
N VAL A 20 -1.34 19.17 12.23
CA VAL A 20 -0.61 17.90 12.36
C VAL A 20 -1.55 16.83 12.94
N SER A 21 -2.63 16.55 12.23
CA SER A 21 -3.37 15.30 12.44
C SER A 21 -2.92 14.33 11.36
N ASP A 22 -2.14 13.32 11.76
CA ASP A 22 -1.68 12.20 10.94
C ASP A 22 -2.85 11.22 10.68
N GLU A 23 -3.96 11.72 10.11
CA GLU A 23 -5.16 10.92 9.84
C GLU A 23 -5.07 10.13 8.53
N ASP A 24 -4.04 10.38 7.72
CA ASP A 24 -3.90 9.82 6.37
C ASP A 24 -3.16 8.48 6.32
N VAL A 25 -2.49 8.05 7.40
CA VAL A 25 -1.86 6.72 7.45
C VAL A 25 -2.87 5.71 8.01
N LYS A 26 -3.73 5.18 7.14
CA LYS A 26 -4.54 4.00 7.50
C LYS A 26 -3.60 2.84 7.87
N PRO A 27 -3.72 2.26 9.07
CA PRO A 27 -2.92 1.10 9.41
C PRO A 27 -3.24 -0.05 8.46
N LEU A 28 -2.23 -0.84 8.13
CA LEU A 28 -2.43 -2.08 7.39
C LEU A 28 -3.19 -3.07 8.27
N ASP A 29 -4.29 -3.63 7.76
CA ASP A 29 -5.13 -4.53 8.55
C ASP A 29 -4.71 -6.00 8.42
N PHE A 30 -4.43 -6.47 7.20
CA PHE A 30 -4.00 -7.85 6.97
C PHE A 30 -3.30 -8.02 5.62
N TYR A 31 -2.74 -9.21 5.42
CA TYR A 31 -2.20 -9.64 4.14
C TYR A 31 -3.03 -10.78 3.55
N LYS A 32 -3.24 -10.74 2.24
CA LYS A 32 -3.71 -11.88 1.46
C LYS A 32 -2.50 -12.64 0.94
N TYR A 33 -2.26 -13.82 1.50
CA TYR A 33 -1.35 -14.80 0.93
C TYR A 33 -2.14 -15.72 0.00
N SER A 34 -2.05 -15.46 -1.30
CA SER A 34 -2.83 -16.18 -2.30
C SER A 34 -1.98 -17.24 -2.99
N LEU A 35 -2.54 -18.44 -3.09
CA LEU A 35 -1.92 -19.57 -3.75
C LEU A 35 -2.64 -19.82 -5.09
N GLN A 36 -1.86 -20.24 -6.09
CA GLN A 36 -2.37 -20.63 -7.40
C GLN A 36 -2.20 -22.13 -7.59
N TRP A 37 -3.18 -22.75 -8.24
CA TRP A 37 -3.08 -24.11 -8.75
C TRP A 37 -2.62 -24.06 -10.22
N PRO A 38 -1.33 -24.34 -10.53
CA PRO A 38 -0.79 -24.15 -11.87
C PRO A 38 -1.51 -24.91 -12.98
N PRO A 39 -1.96 -26.17 -12.80
CA PRO A 39 -2.69 -26.89 -13.84
C PRO A 39 -3.95 -26.15 -14.30
N SER A 40 -4.76 -25.63 -13.37
CA SER A 40 -5.98 -24.88 -13.73
C SER A 40 -5.67 -23.53 -14.36
N ALA A 41 -4.68 -22.82 -13.83
CA ALA A 41 -4.25 -21.55 -14.40
C ALA A 41 -3.76 -21.68 -15.86
N CYS A 42 -3.09 -22.79 -16.16
CA CYS A 42 -2.56 -23.07 -17.48
C CYS A 42 -3.59 -23.58 -18.49
N MET A 43 -4.81 -23.91 -18.06
CA MET A 43 -5.90 -24.21 -19.00
C MET A 43 -6.33 -22.97 -19.79
N GLN A 44 -6.22 -21.78 -19.19
CA GLN A 44 -6.59 -20.50 -19.79
C GLN A 44 -5.52 -19.44 -19.47
N PRO A 45 -4.36 -19.50 -20.13
CA PRO A 45 -3.27 -18.59 -19.83
C PRO A 45 -3.63 -17.13 -20.20
N PRO A 46 -3.06 -16.14 -19.50
CA PRO A 46 -3.23 -14.74 -19.85
C PRO A 46 -2.77 -14.43 -21.29
N PRO A 47 -3.33 -13.40 -21.95
CA PRO A 47 -2.92 -13.01 -23.30
C PRO A 47 -1.40 -12.79 -23.40
N GLY A 48 -0.79 -13.34 -24.45
CA GLY A 48 0.65 -13.19 -24.70
C GLY A 48 1.56 -14.02 -23.77
N LYS A 49 1.00 -14.88 -22.91
CA LYS A 49 1.77 -15.81 -22.08
C LYS A 49 1.53 -17.26 -22.53
N LYS A 50 2.56 -18.09 -22.38
CA LYS A 50 2.49 -19.54 -22.57
C LYS A 50 2.93 -20.20 -21.27
N CYS A 51 2.22 -21.25 -20.87
CA CYS A 51 2.66 -22.09 -19.77
C CYS A 51 3.76 -23.06 -20.21
N GLU A 52 4.52 -23.54 -19.24
CA GLU A 52 5.38 -24.69 -19.41
C GLU A 52 4.56 -25.94 -19.78
N VAL A 53 5.19 -26.88 -20.48
CA VAL A 53 4.53 -28.10 -20.98
C VAL A 53 3.98 -28.97 -19.84
N ARG A 54 4.59 -28.90 -18.66
CA ARG A 54 4.17 -29.66 -17.47
C ARG A 54 4.16 -28.73 -16.24
N PRO A 55 3.06 -28.02 -15.97
CA PRO A 55 2.96 -27.17 -14.80
C PRO A 55 3.07 -28.00 -13.52
N GLU A 56 3.68 -27.42 -12.48
CA GLU A 56 3.83 -28.09 -11.19
C GLU A 56 2.46 -28.50 -10.60
N VAL A 57 2.35 -29.73 -10.11
CA VAL A 57 1.10 -30.27 -9.54
C VAL A 57 1.08 -30.05 -8.02
N ARG A 58 1.28 -28.81 -7.62
CA ARG A 58 1.20 -28.33 -6.23
C ARG A 58 0.76 -26.87 -6.22
N PHE A 59 0.24 -26.39 -5.09
CA PHE A 59 -0.01 -24.96 -4.93
C PHE A 59 1.31 -24.19 -4.94
N THR A 60 1.35 -23.12 -5.73
CA THR A 60 2.47 -22.18 -5.79
C THR A 60 2.03 -20.80 -5.32
N ILE A 61 2.98 -19.94 -4.97
CA ILE A 61 2.68 -18.57 -4.55
C ILE A 61 2.17 -17.79 -5.75
N HIS A 62 0.95 -17.26 -5.66
CA HIS A 62 0.41 -16.34 -6.65
C HIS A 62 0.78 -14.90 -6.32
N GLY A 63 0.61 -14.52 -5.06
CA GLY A 63 0.87 -13.18 -4.60
C GLY A 63 0.71 -13.02 -3.10
N TYR A 64 1.38 -12.00 -2.58
CA TYR A 64 1.28 -11.55 -1.21
C TYR A 64 0.92 -10.07 -1.22
N TRP A 65 -0.31 -9.76 -0.82
CA TRP A 65 -0.86 -8.41 -0.99
C TRP A 65 -1.32 -7.80 0.34
N PRO A 66 -0.83 -6.60 0.69
CA PRO A 66 -1.37 -5.85 1.81
C PRO A 66 -2.81 -5.40 1.53
N GLN A 67 -3.65 -5.43 2.55
CA GLN A 67 -5.07 -5.05 2.50
C GLN A 67 -5.44 -4.17 3.68
N TYR A 68 -6.26 -3.15 3.42
CA TYR A 68 -7.02 -2.47 4.47
C TYR A 68 -8.31 -3.24 4.77
N TYR A 69 -9.04 -2.77 5.78
CA TYR A 69 -10.32 -3.31 6.22
C TYR A 69 -11.30 -3.49 5.06
N LYS A 70 -12.14 -4.53 5.15
CA LYS A 70 -13.12 -4.90 4.11
C LYS A 70 -12.50 -5.19 2.74
N ASP A 71 -11.34 -5.84 2.71
CA ASP A 71 -10.69 -6.27 1.46
C ASP A 71 -10.32 -5.13 0.50
N THR A 72 -10.10 -3.92 1.03
CA THR A 72 -9.71 -2.76 0.21
C THR A 72 -8.22 -2.87 -0.12
N PRO A 73 -7.83 -2.96 -1.41
CA PRO A 73 -6.43 -3.09 -1.79
C PRO A 73 -5.65 -1.83 -1.43
N VAL A 74 -4.42 -2.01 -0.96
CA VAL A 74 -3.48 -0.88 -0.85
C VAL A 74 -3.17 -0.39 -2.27
N PRO A 75 -3.31 0.91 -2.55
CA PRO A 75 -3.03 1.45 -3.87
C PRO A 75 -1.55 1.20 -4.25
N PRO A 76 -1.25 1.07 -5.55
CA PRO A 76 0.13 1.01 -6.00
C PRO A 76 0.87 2.27 -5.56
N TYR A 77 2.19 2.16 -5.42
CA TYR A 77 3.03 3.32 -5.17
C TYR A 77 2.75 4.40 -6.22
N SER A 78 2.50 5.61 -5.74
CA SER A 78 2.34 6.78 -6.59
C SER A 78 3.69 7.46 -6.76
N ASP A 79 3.93 8.05 -7.93
CA ASP A 79 5.04 8.99 -8.13
C ASP A 79 4.86 10.28 -7.32
N ASP A 80 3.68 10.45 -6.72
CA ASP A 80 3.35 11.55 -5.85
C ASP A 80 3.94 11.38 -4.44
N PRO A 81 4.91 12.21 -4.04
CA PRO A 81 5.59 12.08 -2.76
C PRO A 81 4.76 12.61 -1.59
N ARG A 82 3.53 13.09 -1.81
CA ARG A 82 2.68 13.68 -0.75
C ARG A 82 2.50 12.77 0.47
N CYS A 83 2.49 11.46 0.27
CA CYS A 83 2.27 10.49 1.36
C CYS A 83 3.55 9.78 1.82
N THR A 84 4.65 9.88 1.08
CA THR A 84 5.93 9.26 1.46
C THR A 84 7.11 9.91 0.74
N ASN A 85 8.18 10.18 1.50
CA ASN A 85 9.46 10.59 0.94
C ASN A 85 10.32 9.40 0.51
N THR A 86 9.86 8.17 0.74
CA THR A 86 10.56 6.95 0.39
C THR A 86 10.15 6.55 -1.02
N LYS A 87 11.08 6.66 -1.98
CA LYS A 87 10.90 6.05 -3.29
C LYS A 87 11.07 4.53 -3.15
N PRO A 88 10.06 3.71 -3.49
CA PRO A 88 10.20 2.27 -3.43
C PRO A 88 11.26 1.82 -4.42
N THR A 89 12.10 0.87 -4.00
CA THR A 89 12.98 0.16 -4.92
C THR A 89 12.12 -0.71 -5.84
N SER A 90 12.32 -0.60 -7.15
CA SER A 90 11.60 -1.43 -8.12
C SER A 90 11.85 -2.91 -7.83
N ALA A 91 10.88 -3.77 -8.05
CA ALA A 91 11.06 -5.22 -7.91
C ALA A 91 12.20 -5.76 -8.79
N ASN A 92 12.50 -5.12 -9.91
CA ASN A 92 13.63 -5.49 -10.78
C ASN A 92 15.01 -5.08 -10.21
N ASP A 93 15.02 -4.21 -9.20
CA ASP A 93 16.22 -3.64 -8.57
C ASP A 93 16.48 -4.27 -7.18
N VAL A 94 15.59 -5.14 -6.71
CA VAL A 94 15.75 -5.92 -5.46
C VAL A 94 16.31 -7.29 -5.86
N VAL A 95 17.64 -7.40 -5.82
CA VAL A 95 18.42 -8.60 -6.18
C VAL A 95 18.10 -9.78 -5.27
#